data_AF-A0A2R5FKZ2-F1
#
_entry.id   AF-A0A2R5FKZ2-F1
#
_cell.length_a   1.000
_cell.length_b   1.000
_cell.length_c   1.000
_cell.angle_alpha   90.00
_cell.angle_beta   90.00
_cell.angle_gamma   90.00
#
_symmetry.space_group_name_H-M   'P 1'
#
loop_
_entity.id
_entity.type
_entity.pdbx_description
1 polymer ?
#
loop_
_entity_poly.entity_id
_entity_poly.type
_entity_poly.pdbx_seq_one_letter_code
_entity_poly.pdbx_strand_id
1 'polypeptide(L)' 'MHSLSLRKTQETDLDYVLQAEYDDDNRQYIIPWSYQHHLQAIADSDIAHLIVETETKIGYVILAGLLNLMLVNLFMF' A
#
# COMPACT_ATOMS: atom_id res chain seq x y z
N MET A 1 23.27 -11.00 4.76
CA MET A 1 22.00 -11.33 4.05
C MET A 1 20.96 -10.37 4.57
N HIS A 2 20.37 -9.53 3.74
CA HIS A 2 19.28 -8.65 4.18
C HIS A 2 17.97 -9.44 4.11
N SER A 3 17.24 -9.52 5.22
CA SER A 3 15.92 -10.16 5.25
C SER A 3 14.86 -9.18 4.75
N LEU A 4 14.02 -9.64 3.82
CA LEU A 4 12.83 -8.91 3.41
C LEU A 4 11.71 -9.18 4.41
N SER A 5 11.05 -8.13 4.90
CA SER A 5 9.87 -8.23 5.76
C SER A 5 8.72 -7.36 5.25
N LEU A 6 7.51 -7.82 5.56
CA LEU A 6 6.28 -7.08 5.37
C LEU A 6 5.71 -6.74 6.74
N ARG A 7 5.33 -5.49 6.95
CA ARG A 7 4.59 -5.06 8.14
C ARG A 7 3.42 -4.18 7.78
N LYS A 8 2.42 -4.10 8.65
CA LYS A 8 1.30 -3.16 8.47
C LYS A 8 1.83 -1.72 8.40
N THR A 9 1.31 -0.97 7.45
CA THR A 9 1.54 0.46 7.34
C THR A 9 0.90 1.18 8.52
N GLN A 10 1.62 2.14 9.09
CA GLN A 10 1.12 3.06 10.09
C GLN A 10 0.92 4.44 9.45
N GLU A 11 0.12 5.30 10.09
CA GLU A 11 -0.09 6.66 9.60
C GLU A 11 1.24 7.43 9.41
N THR A 12 2.22 7.19 10.29
CA THR A 12 3.56 7.78 10.20
C THR A 12 4.39 7.33 9.00
N ASP A 13 3.92 6.33 8.25
CA ASP A 13 4.54 5.88 7.00
C ASP A 13 3.93 6.54 5.77
N LEU A 14 2.82 7.29 5.89
CA LEU A 14 2.10 7.83 4.73
C LEU A 14 2.89 8.87 3.94
N ASP A 15 3.75 9.65 4.60
CA ASP A 15 4.66 10.56 3.89
C ASP A 15 5.57 9.79 2.91
N TYR A 16 6.04 8.61 3.32
CA TYR A 16 6.84 7.74 2.45
C TYR A 16 6.02 7.16 1.30
N VAL A 17 4.80 6.70 1.57
CA VAL A 17 3.90 6.12 0.55
C VAL A 17 3.57 7.16 -0.51
N LEU A 18 3.14 8.35 -0.09
CA LEU A 18 2.84 9.45 -1.00
C LEU A 18 4.09 9.85 -1.80
N GLN A 19 5.24 10.00 -1.15
CA GLN A 19 6.48 10.29 -1.88
C GLN A 19 6.80 9.23 -2.93
N ALA A 20 6.59 7.94 -2.62
CA ALA A 20 6.82 6.85 -3.57
C ALA A 20 5.83 6.88 -4.76
N GLU A 21 4.58 7.28 -4.55
CA GLU A 21 3.58 7.44 -5.62
C GLU A 21 3.88 8.61 -6.55
N TYR A 22 4.43 9.70 -6.01
CA TYR A 22 4.77 10.90 -6.76
C TYR A 22 6.18 10.88 -7.38
N ASP A 23 6.98 9.85 -7.10
CA ASP A 23 8.28 9.64 -7.74
C ASP A 23 8.12 9.55 -9.27
N ASP A 24 8.99 10.21 -10.02
CA ASP A 24 8.87 10.31 -11.48
C ASP A 24 8.94 8.94 -12.17
N ASP A 25 9.65 7.98 -11.59
CA ASP A 25 9.74 6.61 -12.13
C ASP A 25 8.41 5.85 -11.95
N ASN A 26 7.65 6.16 -10.89
CA ASN A 26 6.43 5.44 -10.51
C ASN A 26 5.13 6.13 -11.00
N ARG A 27 5.10 7.47 -10.99
CA ARG A 27 3.88 8.27 -11.20
C ARG A 27 3.17 8.06 -12.53
N GLN A 28 3.88 7.52 -13.52
CA GLN A 28 3.32 7.20 -14.84
C GLN A 28 2.52 5.88 -14.84
N TYR A 29 2.71 5.04 -13.82
CA TYR A 29 2.12 3.70 -13.70
C TYR A 29 1.12 3.58 -12.55
N ILE A 30 1.04 4.58 -11.67
CA ILE A 30 0.21 4.57 -10.47
C ILE A 30 -0.75 5.76 -10.50
N ILE A 31 -2.00 5.53 -10.08
CA ILE A 31 -2.96 6.59 -9.80
C ILE A 31 -2.83 6.91 -8.30
N PRO A 32 -2.28 8.08 -7.92
CA PRO A 32 -2.05 8.40 -6.51
C PRO A 32 -3.36 8.46 -5.73
N TRP A 33 -3.35 7.92 -4.52
CA TRP A 33 -4.48 8.04 -3.61
C TRP A 33 -4.33 9.30 -2.76
N SER A 34 -5.46 9.81 -2.27
CA SER A 34 -5.40 10.88 -1.27
C SER A 34 -4.92 10.32 0.06
N TYR A 35 -4.29 11.17 0.88
CA TYR A 35 -3.90 10.80 2.26
C TYR A 35 -5.06 10.17 3.05
N GLN A 36 -6.27 10.74 2.93
CA GLN A 36 -7.47 10.22 3.59
C GLN A 36 -7.88 8.83 3.08
N HIS A 37 -7.71 8.56 1.78
CA HIS A 37 -8.03 7.25 1.22
C HIS A 37 -7.06 6.18 1.74
N HIS A 38 -5.76 6.49 1.88
CA HIS A 38 -4.82 5.59 2.54
C HIS A 38 -5.17 5.33 4.01
N LEU A 39 -5.56 6.36 4.77
CA LEU A 39 -5.98 6.19 6.16
C LEU A 39 -7.17 5.23 6.29
N GLN A 40 -8.16 5.38 5.40
CA GLN A 40 -9.31 4.48 5.34
C GLN A 40 -8.88 3.05 5.02
N ALA A 41 -7.99 2.86 4.05
CA ALA A 41 -7.47 1.56 3.66
C ALA A 41 -6.62 0.89 4.76
N ILE A 42 -5.85 1.65 5.54
CA ILE A 42 -5.11 1.13 6.71
C ILE A 42 -6.06 0.59 7.78
N ALA A 43 -7.22 1.22 7.94
CA ALA A 43 -8.23 0.84 8.93
C ALA A 43 -9.17 -0.28 8.46
N ASP A 44 -9.23 -0.56 7.15
CA ASP A 44 -10.12 -1.56 6.57
C ASP A 44 -9.55 -2.98 6.74
N SER A 45 -10.32 -3.88 7.33
CA SER A 45 -9.92 -5.28 7.51
C SER A 45 -9.88 -6.10 6.22
N ASP A 46 -10.57 -5.64 5.16
CA ASP A 46 -10.56 -6.26 3.83
C ASP A 46 -9.34 -5.84 3.00
N ILE A 47 -8.54 -4.90 3.53
CA ILE A 47 -7.35 -4.37 2.87
C ILE A 47 -6.11 -4.60 3.75
N ALA A 48 -5.05 -5.16 3.16
CA ALA A 48 -3.72 -5.12 3.75
C ALA A 48 -2.91 -4.01 3.07
N HIS A 49 -2.76 -2.91 3.79
CA HIS A 49 -1.78 -1.88 3.47
C HIS A 49 -0.47 -2.19 4.19
N LEU A 50 0.57 -2.54 3.44
CA LEU A 50 1.82 -3.06 3.97
C LEU A 50 3.02 -2.24 3.51
N ILE A 51 3.99 -2.03 4.41
CA ILE A 51 5.33 -1.57 4.06
C ILE A 51 6.20 -2.79 3.75
N VAL A 52 6.95 -2.69 2.65
CA VAL A 52 8.02 -3.62 2.29
C VAL A 52 9.32 -3.01 2.76
N GLU A 53 10.04 -3.73 3.63
CA GLU A 53 11.27 -3.23 4.21
C GLU A 53 12.35 -4.31 4.32
N THR A 54 13.59 -3.84 4.36
CA THR A 54 14.76 -4.62 4.81
C THR A 54 15.28 -3.97 6.09
N GLU A 55 16.44 -3.29 6.04
CA GLU A 55 16.86 -2.36 7.09
C GLU A 55 16.17 -0.99 6.95
N THR A 56 15.69 -0.68 5.74
CA THR A 56 14.95 0.54 5.40
C THR A 56 13.68 0.21 4.62
N LYS A 57 12.77 1.19 4.52
CA LYS A 57 11.59 1.09 3.65
C LYS A 57 12.04 1.07 2.18
N ILE A 58 11.60 0.06 1.43
CA ILE A 58 11.95 -0.11 0.01
C ILE A 58 10.73 -0.18 -0.90
N GLY A 59 9.52 -0.21 -0.33
CA GLY A 59 8.28 -0.06 -1.07
C GLY A 59 7.06 -0.24 -0.17
N TYR A 60 5.91 -0.33 -0.80
CA TYR A 60 4.65 -0.64 -0.13
C TYR A 60 3.79 -1.52 -1.05
N VAL A 61 2.81 -2.20 -0.47
CA VAL A 61 1.83 -3.01 -1.19
C VAL A 61 0.46 -2.74 -0.59
N ILE A 62 -0.54 -2.57 -1.46
CA ILE A 62 -1.96 -2.55 -1.08
C ILE A 62 -2.61 -3.79 -1.68
N LEU A 63 -3.12 -4.67 -0.84
CA LEU A 63 -3.92 -5.84 -1.24
C LEU A 63 -5.35 -5.64 -0.76
N ALA A 64 -6.32 -5.59 -1.66
CA ALA A 64 -7.74 -5.44 -1.32
C ALA A 64 -8.53 -6.72 -1.59
N GLY A 65 -9.67 -6.90 -0.92
CA GLY A 65 -10.54 -8.06 -1.08
C GLY A 65 -10.08 -9.30 -0.31
N LEU A 66 -9.35 -9.14 0.79
CA LEU A 66 -8.79 -10.24 1.57
C LEU A 66 -9.83 -11.12 2.27
N LEU A 67 -10.99 -10.56 2.56
CA LEU A 67 -12.15 -11.22 3.16
C LEU A 67 -13.14 -11.71 2.10
N ASN A 68 -12.85 -11.53 0.82
CA ASN A 68 -13.71 -12.00 -0.25
C ASN A 68 -13.65 -13.54 -0.36
N LEU A 69 -14.67 -14.20 0.19
CA LEU A 69 -14.74 -15.65 0.27
C LEU A 69 -15.30 -16.33 -1.01
N MET A 70 -15.78 -15.60 -2.03
CA MET A 70 -16.01 -16.13 -3.40
C MET A 70 -16.51 -15.05 -4.39
N LEU A 71 -15.72 -14.89 -5.47
CA LEU A 71 -15.99 -14.41 -6.85
C LEU A 71 -16.73 -13.09 -7.15
N VAL A 72 -16.07 -12.33 -8.05
CA VAL A 72 -16.46 -11.17 -8.88
C VAL A 72 -16.86 -9.85 -8.20
N ASN A 73 -15.87 -8.96 -8.07
CA ASN A 73 -15.72 -7.85 -9.01
C ASN A 73 -14.28 -7.35 -8.99
N LEU A 74 -13.65 -7.35 -10.16
CA LEU A 74 -12.38 -6.72 -10.40
C LEU A 74 -12.63 -5.20 -10.33
N PHE A 75 -12.45 -4.57 -9.17
CA PHE A 75 -12.35 -3.13 -9.13
C PHE A 75 -11.00 -2.75 -9.76
N MET A 76 -11.08 -2.40 -11.04
CA MET A 76 -10.00 -1.73 -11.76
C MET A 76 -9.69 -0.40 -11.09
N PHE A 77 -8.40 -0.14 -10.94
CA PHE A 77 -7.79 1.11 -10.50
C PHE A 77 -8.30 2.32 -11.31
#